data_AF-B9FRG2-F1
#
_entry.id   AF-B9FRG2-F1
#
_cell.length_a   1.000
_cell.length_b   1.000
_cell.length_c   1.000
_cell.angle_alpha   90.00
_cell.angle_beta   90.00
_cell.angle_gamma   90.00
#
_symmetry.space_group_name_H-M   'P 1'
#
loop_
_entity.id
_entity.type
_entity.pdbx_description
1 polymer ?
#
loop_
_entity_poly.entity_id
_entity_poly.type
_entity_poly.pdbx_seq_one_letter_code
_entity_poly.pdbx_strand_id
1 'polypeptide(L)'
;MFFLVSEQDWILESHSQRKLVDIEPYLMHVGKPWRKNKELVESDEDQKKPHKEHQKQVDRSHIKTSPSAGIEAKHSDVTSKQFSPTKIKQWAKNDLAQTISWLESQEEKPEPNELKAIAAEGVITCLQDAIESLKQGNDVKGVAEQWSFVPHVINELAELDGRRKEGSLSKEQLSQLAIKCKKIYQAEFAHMHDNDKKHQSKPRSDDAQYDSDDTIEMTEEEIDLACRQLPGVCGRQ
;
A
#
# COMPACT_ATOMS: atom_id res chain seq x y z
N MET A 1 -13.55 8.25 -48.34
CA MET A 1 -12.95 9.57 -48.04
C MET A 1 -12.64 9.57 -46.55
N PHE A 2 -11.38 9.33 -46.19
CA PHE A 2 -10.94 9.33 -44.79
C PHE A 2 -10.47 10.75 -44.47
N PHE A 3 -11.11 11.40 -43.50
CA PHE A 3 -10.62 12.67 -42.96
C PHE A 3 -9.43 12.36 -42.05
N LEU A 4 -8.23 12.68 -42.52
CA LEU A 4 -7.08 12.87 -41.65
C LEU A 4 -7.29 14.23 -40.97
N VAL A 5 -7.85 14.23 -39.77
CA VAL A 5 -7.80 15.41 -38.90
C VAL A 5 -6.35 15.57 -38.48
N SER A 6 -5.76 16.72 -38.82
CA SER A 6 -4.37 17.04 -38.57
C SER A 6 -4.10 17.09 -37.06
N GLU A 7 -3.05 16.40 -36.62
CA GLU A 7 -2.54 16.45 -35.24
C GLU A 7 -2.07 17.85 -34.80
N GLN A 8 -2.20 18.90 -35.62
CA GLN A 8 -1.84 20.27 -35.23
C GLN A 8 -3.02 21.07 -34.67
N ASP A 9 -4.25 20.71 -35.01
CA ASP A 9 -5.44 21.47 -34.59
C ASP A 9 -5.69 21.32 -33.08
N TRP A 10 -5.44 20.13 -32.51
CA TRP A 10 -5.61 19.90 -31.08
C TRP A 10 -4.59 20.67 -30.23
N ILE A 11 -3.38 20.90 -30.76
CA ILE A 11 -2.33 21.66 -30.06
C ILE A 11 -2.73 23.14 -29.99
N LEU A 12 -3.25 23.70 -31.09
CA LEU A 12 -3.73 25.09 -31.13
C LEU A 12 -5.01 25.30 -30.28
N GLU A 13 -5.93 24.35 -30.31
CA GLU A 13 -7.12 24.30 -29.46
C GLU A 13 -6.74 24.26 -27.96
N SER A 14 -5.78 23.42 -27.59
CA SER A 14 -5.27 23.35 -26.20
C SER A 14 -4.59 24.66 -25.76
N HIS A 15 -3.74 25.23 -26.62
CA HIS A 15 -2.99 26.45 -26.31
C HIS A 15 -3.89 27.70 -26.22
N SER A 16 -5.04 27.69 -26.90
CA SER A 16 -6.03 28.78 -26.86
C SER A 16 -6.97 28.67 -25.67
N GLN A 17 -7.25 27.46 -25.17
CA GLN A 17 -8.11 27.26 -24.01
C GLN A 17 -7.46 27.69 -22.68
N ARG A 18 -6.11 27.76 -22.57
CA ARG A 18 -5.32 28.24 -21.39
C ARG A 18 -5.95 27.98 -20.02
N LYS A 19 -6.62 26.84 -19.86
CA LYS A 19 -7.21 26.42 -18.61
C LYS A 19 -6.34 25.29 -18.09
N LEU A 20 -5.79 25.49 -16.90
CA LEU A 20 -5.25 24.39 -16.12
C LEU A 20 -6.46 23.52 -15.78
N VAL A 21 -6.72 22.50 -16.60
CA VAL A 21 -7.65 21.45 -16.24
C VAL A 21 -6.99 20.72 -15.08
N ASP A 22 -7.75 20.51 -14.01
CA ASP A 22 -7.27 19.68 -12.92
C ASP A 22 -6.85 18.33 -13.49
N ILE A 23 -5.61 17.92 -13.21
CA ILE A 23 -5.07 16.65 -13.71
C ILE A 23 -5.55 15.49 -12.85
N GLU A 24 -6.08 15.77 -11.65
CA GLU A 24 -6.54 14.76 -10.70
C GLU A 24 -7.53 13.74 -11.29
N PRO A 25 -8.52 14.12 -12.12
CA PRO A 25 -9.41 13.18 -12.81
C PRO A 25 -8.73 12.31 -13.88
N TYR A 26 -7.57 12.75 -14.39
CA TYR A 26 -6.83 12.09 -15.47
C TYR A 26 -5.58 11.35 -14.98
N LEU A 27 -5.23 11.51 -13.70
CA LEU A 27 -4.21 10.73 -13.05
C LEU A 27 -4.76 9.31 -12.86
N MET A 28 -4.31 8.37 -13.70
CA MET A 28 -4.51 6.95 -13.44
C MET A 28 -3.93 6.64 -12.07
N HIS A 29 -4.81 6.17 -11.18
CA HIS A 29 -4.56 5.67 -9.82
C HIS A 29 -3.19 6.05 -9.25
N VAL A 30 -3.06 7.25 -8.69
CA VAL A 30 -1.82 7.70 -8.04
C VAL A 30 -1.44 6.74 -6.89
N GLY A 31 -0.65 5.72 -7.22
CA GLY A 31 0.07 4.82 -6.31
C GLY A 31 -0.73 3.90 -5.38
N LYS A 32 -2.07 3.85 -5.43
CA LYS A 32 -2.85 3.06 -4.45
C LYS A 32 -4.06 2.32 -5.05
N PRO A 33 -3.86 1.25 -5.84
CA PRO A 33 -4.95 0.43 -6.41
C PRO A 33 -5.86 -0.20 -5.35
N TRP A 34 -5.42 -0.21 -4.09
CA TRP A 34 -6.06 -0.81 -2.94
C TRP A 34 -7.26 -0.02 -2.38
N ARG A 35 -7.49 1.22 -2.81
CA ARG A 35 -8.56 2.07 -2.29
C ARG A 35 -9.80 1.92 -3.14
N LYS A 36 -10.95 1.78 -2.49
CA LYS A 36 -12.23 1.94 -3.17
C LYS A 36 -12.39 3.41 -3.50
N ASN A 37 -12.38 3.75 -4.79
CA ASN A 37 -12.81 5.07 -5.23
C ASN A 37 -14.24 5.26 -4.72
N LYS A 38 -14.43 6.24 -3.83
CA LYS A 38 -15.73 6.88 -3.75
C LYS A 38 -15.76 7.70 -5.03
N GLU A 39 -16.57 7.32 -6.02
CA GLU A 39 -16.88 8.23 -7.11
C GLU A 39 -17.15 9.60 -6.47
N LEU A 40 -16.41 10.62 -6.89
CA LEU A 40 -16.80 11.99 -6.65
C LEU A 40 -18.06 12.16 -7.48
N VAL A 41 -19.20 11.82 -6.88
CA VAL A 41 -20.51 12.22 -7.38
C VAL A 41 -20.41 13.73 -7.51
N GLU A 42 -20.40 14.22 -8.75
CA GLU A 42 -20.73 15.60 -9.05
C GLU A 42 -22.06 15.90 -8.37
N SER A 43 -22.01 16.58 -7.23
CA SER A 43 -23.16 17.20 -6.61
C SER A 43 -22.82 18.66 -6.43
N ASP A 44 -22.84 19.36 -7.55
CA ASP A 44 -23.08 20.79 -7.60
C ASP A 44 -24.49 21.00 -8.16
N GLU A 45 -25.47 21.09 -7.26
CA GLU A 45 -26.18 22.35 -7.05
C GLU A 45 -27.21 22.20 -5.92
N ASP A 46 -27.00 23.04 -4.91
CA ASP A 46 -28.01 23.75 -4.12
C ASP A 46 -29.15 22.93 -3.46
N GLN A 47 -29.00 22.71 -2.15
CA GLN A 47 -29.96 23.27 -1.19
C GLN A 47 -29.47 23.21 0.26
N LYS A 48 -29.23 24.40 0.83
CA LYS A 48 -29.40 24.76 2.25
C LYS A 48 -30.43 23.87 2.95
N LYS A 49 -30.13 23.32 4.15
CA LYS A 49 -30.79 23.63 5.46
C LYS A 49 -29.89 23.26 6.65
N PRO A 50 -29.84 24.09 7.72
CA PRO A 50 -29.10 23.81 8.96
C PRO A 50 -30.03 23.30 10.07
N HIS A 51 -29.65 22.26 10.84
CA HIS A 51 -30.29 21.87 12.11
C HIS A 51 -29.60 20.60 12.66
N LYS A 52 -29.29 20.36 13.94
CA LYS A 52 -29.47 21.10 15.19
C LYS A 52 -28.51 20.50 16.22
N GLU A 53 -27.88 21.39 16.98
CA GLU A 53 -27.30 21.16 18.28
C GLU A 53 -28.36 20.63 19.27
N HIS A 54 -28.06 19.59 20.04
CA HIS A 54 -28.84 19.25 21.22
C HIS A 54 -27.94 19.20 22.46
N GLN A 55 -28.36 20.05 23.39
CA GLN A 55 -27.78 20.39 24.67
C GLN A 55 -27.81 19.25 25.69
N LYS A 56 -26.80 19.30 26.57
CA LYS A 56 -26.80 18.96 28.00
C LYS A 56 -28.09 18.37 28.59
N GLN A 57 -27.93 17.22 29.24
CA GLN A 57 -28.60 16.98 30.53
C GLN A 57 -27.58 16.54 31.57
N VAL A 58 -27.43 17.40 32.58
CA VAL A 58 -26.84 17.09 33.87
C VAL A 58 -27.91 16.36 34.67
N ASP A 59 -27.59 15.20 35.22
CA ASP A 59 -28.17 14.83 36.51
C ASP A 59 -27.12 14.14 37.39
N ARG A 60 -27.09 14.60 38.63
CA ARG A 60 -26.11 14.31 39.67
C ARG A 60 -26.86 13.51 40.71
N SER A 61 -26.44 12.28 41.02
CA SER A 61 -26.39 11.77 42.41
C SER A 61 -25.71 10.40 42.53
N HIS A 62 -24.52 10.45 43.14
CA HIS A 62 -23.95 9.59 44.19
C HIS A 62 -24.68 8.28 44.54
N ILE A 63 -23.94 7.15 44.57
CA ILE A 63 -23.84 6.19 45.69
C ILE A 63 -22.57 5.31 45.53
N LYS A 64 -21.70 5.41 46.55
CA LYS A 64 -20.72 4.47 47.15
C LYS A 64 -19.94 3.44 46.31
N THR A 65 -18.63 3.56 46.49
CA THR A 65 -17.51 2.61 46.34
C THR A 65 -17.72 1.24 46.99
N SER A 66 -17.31 0.17 46.30
CA SER A 66 -16.48 -0.94 46.85
C SER A 66 -15.93 -1.83 45.72
N PRO A 67 -14.76 -2.47 45.89
CA PRO A 67 -13.98 -3.03 44.78
C PRO A 67 -14.34 -4.50 44.52
N SER A 68 -14.45 -4.89 43.25
CA SER A 68 -14.45 -6.30 42.83
C SER A 68 -13.35 -6.51 41.80
N ALA A 69 -12.17 -6.87 42.31
CA ALA A 69 -11.09 -7.45 41.52
C ALA A 69 -11.50 -8.89 41.15
N GLY A 70 -11.54 -9.21 39.85
CA GLY A 70 -11.78 -10.60 39.43
C GLY A 70 -12.09 -10.90 37.97
N ILE A 71 -12.26 -9.91 37.08
CA ILE A 71 -12.72 -10.19 35.69
C ILE A 71 -11.64 -9.91 34.62
N GLU A 72 -10.59 -9.15 34.92
CA GLU A 72 -9.54 -8.78 33.94
C GLU A 72 -8.73 -9.99 33.40
N ALA A 73 -8.62 -11.07 34.18
CA ALA A 73 -7.80 -12.22 33.82
C ALA A 73 -8.40 -13.07 32.69
N LYS A 74 -9.73 -13.12 32.52
CA LYS A 74 -10.39 -14.01 31.54
C LYS A 74 -10.39 -13.45 30.12
N HIS A 75 -10.54 -12.13 29.97
CA HIS A 75 -10.55 -11.50 28.64
C HIS A 75 -9.14 -11.38 28.05
N SER A 76 -8.14 -11.15 28.92
CA SER A 76 -6.73 -11.09 28.53
C SER A 76 -6.18 -12.43 28.01
N ASP A 77 -6.70 -13.55 28.51
CA ASP A 77 -6.26 -14.90 28.08
C ASP A 77 -6.86 -15.33 26.72
N VAL A 78 -8.01 -14.77 26.32
CA VAL A 78 -8.63 -15.07 25.02
C VAL A 78 -7.99 -14.24 23.91
N THR A 79 -7.77 -12.95 24.14
CA THR A 79 -7.12 -12.06 23.17
C THR A 79 -5.66 -12.45 22.94
N SER A 80 -4.95 -12.90 23.97
CA SER A 80 -3.56 -13.40 23.84
C SER A 80 -3.44 -14.67 23.01
N LYS A 81 -4.44 -15.57 23.05
CA LYS A 81 -4.51 -16.77 22.20
C LYS A 81 -4.84 -16.42 20.75
N GLN A 82 -5.79 -15.50 20.54
CA GLN A 82 -6.22 -15.06 19.21
C GLN A 82 -5.13 -14.27 18.49
N PHE A 83 -4.35 -13.46 19.22
CA PHE A 83 -3.24 -12.67 18.71
C PHE A 83 -1.88 -13.27 19.11
N SER A 84 -1.78 -14.60 19.08
CA SER A 84 -0.50 -15.27 19.30
C SER A 84 0.46 -15.01 18.13
N PRO A 85 1.76 -14.80 18.38
CA PRO A 85 2.72 -14.48 17.32
C PRO A 85 2.74 -15.50 16.18
N THR A 86 2.60 -16.79 16.49
CA THR A 86 2.55 -17.87 15.49
C THR A 86 1.35 -17.73 14.55
N LYS A 87 0.16 -17.40 15.10
CA LYS A 87 -1.05 -17.21 14.30
C LYS A 87 -0.96 -15.95 13.43
N ILE A 88 -0.44 -14.86 13.99
CA ILE A 88 -0.23 -13.60 13.26
C ILE A 88 0.76 -13.81 12.09
N LYS A 89 1.83 -14.58 12.29
CA LYS A 89 2.74 -14.95 11.20
C LYS A 89 2.03 -15.69 10.09
N GLN A 90 1.20 -16.68 10.44
CA GLN A 90 0.43 -17.43 9.46
C GLN A 90 -0.55 -16.52 8.69
N TRP A 91 -1.22 -15.60 9.37
CA TRP A 91 -2.05 -14.59 8.73
C TRP A 91 -1.25 -13.73 7.76
N ALA A 92 -0.07 -13.25 8.15
CA ALA A 92 0.80 -12.46 7.27
C ALA A 92 1.12 -13.20 5.97
N LYS A 93 1.45 -14.50 6.03
CA LYS A 93 1.70 -15.31 4.82
C LYS A 93 0.47 -15.41 3.93
N ASN A 94 -0.69 -15.69 4.55
CA ASN A 94 -1.94 -15.86 3.83
C ASN A 94 -2.39 -14.54 3.19
N ASP A 95 -2.37 -13.45 3.95
CA ASP A 95 -2.76 -12.12 3.47
C ASP A 95 -1.87 -11.67 2.32
N LEU A 96 -0.55 -11.94 2.39
CA LEU A 96 0.36 -11.65 1.28
C LEU A 96 0.00 -12.45 0.03
N ALA A 97 -0.20 -13.77 0.16
CA ALA A 97 -0.55 -14.63 -0.96
C ALA A 97 -1.91 -14.24 -1.59
N GLN A 98 -2.89 -13.92 -0.77
CA GLN A 98 -4.21 -13.45 -1.22
C GLN A 98 -4.11 -12.08 -1.90
N THR A 99 -3.31 -11.16 -1.38
CA THR A 99 -3.09 -9.84 -1.99
C THR A 99 -2.38 -9.99 -3.34
N ILE A 100 -1.40 -10.89 -3.45
CA ILE A 100 -0.73 -11.23 -4.72
C ILE A 100 -1.76 -11.74 -5.74
N SER A 101 -2.57 -12.73 -5.37
CA SER A 101 -3.60 -13.28 -6.26
C SER A 101 -4.65 -12.23 -6.68
N TRP A 102 -5.00 -11.32 -5.77
CA TRP A 102 -5.88 -10.19 -6.07
C TRP A 102 -5.25 -9.22 -7.08
N LEU A 103 -3.96 -8.88 -6.90
CA LEU A 103 -3.20 -8.03 -7.83
C LEU A 103 -3.05 -8.65 -9.22
N GLU A 104 -2.76 -9.94 -9.30
CA GLU A 104 -2.63 -10.68 -10.57
C GLU A 104 -3.93 -10.70 -11.39
N SER A 105 -5.07 -10.54 -10.70
CA SER A 105 -6.40 -10.50 -11.30
C SER A 105 -6.82 -9.09 -11.75
N GLN A 106 -6.02 -8.05 -11.46
CA GLN A 106 -6.28 -6.71 -11.95
C GLN A 106 -5.93 -6.58 -13.44
N GLU A 107 -6.63 -5.71 -14.17
CA GLU A 107 -6.41 -5.45 -15.59
C GLU A 107 -5.03 -4.81 -15.83
N GLU A 108 -4.66 -3.85 -15.00
CA GLU A 108 -3.32 -3.28 -14.92
C GLU A 108 -2.47 -4.06 -13.91
N LYS A 109 -1.41 -4.71 -14.41
CA LYS A 109 -0.56 -5.58 -13.60
C LYS A 109 0.77 -4.89 -13.31
N PRO A 110 1.19 -4.80 -12.04
CA PRO A 110 2.56 -4.42 -11.74
C PRO A 110 3.52 -5.48 -12.30
N GLU A 111 4.77 -5.06 -12.51
CA GLU A 111 5.84 -5.97 -12.94
C GLU A 111 5.93 -7.19 -12.01
N PRO A 112 6.12 -8.42 -12.53
CA PRO A 112 6.13 -9.63 -11.71
C PRO A 112 7.17 -9.59 -10.58
N ASN A 113 8.27 -8.88 -10.80
CA ASN A 113 9.36 -8.71 -9.83
C ASN A 113 8.99 -7.75 -8.68
N GLU A 114 8.04 -6.84 -8.89
CA GLU A 114 7.60 -5.86 -7.90
C GLU A 114 6.29 -6.25 -7.21
N LEU A 115 5.52 -7.16 -7.82
CA LEU A 115 4.20 -7.57 -7.35
C LEU A 115 4.19 -7.97 -5.87
N LYS A 116 5.20 -8.74 -5.44
CA LYS A 116 5.34 -9.15 -4.03
C LYS A 116 5.64 -7.98 -3.10
N ALA A 117 6.48 -7.04 -3.52
CA ALA A 117 6.83 -5.85 -2.74
C ALA A 117 5.61 -4.91 -2.61
N ILE A 118 4.92 -4.69 -3.73
CA ILE A 118 3.69 -3.91 -3.85
C ILE A 118 2.59 -4.53 -2.97
N ALA A 119 2.38 -5.85 -3.02
CA ALA A 119 1.43 -6.55 -2.16
C ALA A 119 1.76 -6.38 -0.66
N ALA A 120 3.03 -6.57 -0.29
CA ALA A 120 3.48 -6.39 1.09
C ALA A 120 3.24 -4.95 1.57
N GLU A 121 3.57 -3.95 0.75
CA GLU A 121 3.34 -2.54 1.05
C GLU A 121 1.85 -2.23 1.24
N GLY A 122 0.98 -2.77 0.37
CA GLY A 122 -0.47 -2.61 0.48
C GLY A 122 -1.00 -3.11 1.82
N VAL A 123 -0.62 -4.34 2.22
CA VAL A 123 -1.01 -4.93 3.52
C VAL A 123 -0.50 -4.09 4.71
N ILE A 124 0.76 -3.65 4.67
CA ILE A 124 1.35 -2.85 5.75
C ILE A 124 0.71 -1.46 5.86
N THR A 125 0.36 -0.86 4.72
CA THR A 125 -0.31 0.45 4.67
C THR A 125 -1.73 0.35 5.23
N CYS A 126 -2.45 -0.72 4.89
CA CYS A 126 -3.78 -0.99 5.45
C CYS A 126 -3.75 -1.10 6.97
N LEU A 127 -2.74 -1.80 7.51
CA LEU A 127 -2.48 -1.89 8.95
C LEU A 127 -2.13 -0.53 9.56
N GLN A 128 -1.36 0.31 8.86
CA GLN A 128 -0.98 1.63 9.33
C GLN A 128 -2.20 2.55 9.48
N ASP A 129 -3.09 2.57 8.49
CA ASP A 129 -4.33 3.34 8.56
C ASP A 129 -5.21 2.93 9.73
N ALA A 130 -5.33 1.62 9.98
CA ALA A 130 -6.10 1.10 11.10
C ALA A 130 -5.52 1.58 12.44
N ILE A 131 -4.18 1.61 12.57
CA ILE A 131 -3.49 2.15 13.75
C ILE A 131 -3.77 3.65 13.90
N GLU A 132 -3.71 4.42 12.82
CA GLU A 132 -3.97 5.86 12.84
C GLU A 132 -5.42 6.19 13.20
N SER A 133 -6.38 5.47 12.62
CA SER A 133 -7.80 5.56 12.96
C SER A 133 -8.03 5.30 14.46
N LEU A 134 -7.45 4.21 15.00
CA LEU A 134 -7.53 3.89 16.42
C LEU A 134 -6.94 4.99 17.31
N LYS A 135 -5.80 5.56 16.93
CA LYS A 135 -5.17 6.67 17.68
C LYS A 135 -6.00 7.95 17.66
N GLN A 136 -6.74 8.19 16.58
CA GLN A 136 -7.68 9.31 16.46
C GLN A 136 -9.01 9.05 17.19
N GLY A 137 -9.21 7.85 17.75
CA GLY A 137 -10.45 7.45 18.43
C GLY A 137 -11.56 7.00 17.48
N ASN A 138 -11.26 6.84 16.19
CA ASN A 138 -12.19 6.38 15.16
C ASN A 138 -12.32 4.85 15.17
N ASP A 139 -13.31 4.33 14.45
CA ASP A 139 -13.58 2.90 14.34
C ASP A 139 -12.74 2.23 13.25
N VAL A 140 -12.24 1.02 13.53
CA VAL A 140 -11.43 0.24 12.58
C VAL A 140 -12.27 -0.19 11.36
N LYS A 141 -13.56 -0.43 11.58
CA LYS A 141 -14.49 -0.85 10.53
C LYS A 141 -14.56 0.16 9.37
N GLY A 142 -14.56 1.46 9.70
CA GLY A 142 -14.59 2.51 8.69
C GLY A 142 -13.34 2.54 7.82
N VAL A 143 -12.18 2.16 8.37
CA VAL A 143 -10.95 1.95 7.58
C VAL A 143 -11.12 0.73 6.69
N ALA A 144 -11.47 -0.42 7.25
CA ALA A 144 -11.63 -1.66 6.49
C ALA A 144 -12.55 -1.50 5.26
N GLU A 145 -13.62 -0.73 5.38
CA GLU A 145 -14.55 -0.45 4.28
C GLU A 145 -13.91 0.31 3.11
N GLN A 146 -12.90 1.16 3.35
CA GLN A 146 -12.21 1.94 2.32
C GLN A 146 -11.23 1.12 1.47
N TRP A 147 -10.88 -0.08 1.93
CA TRP A 147 -9.91 -0.94 1.28
C TRP A 147 -10.59 -2.00 0.41
N SER A 148 -10.06 -2.21 -0.80
CA SER A 148 -10.50 -3.25 -1.74
C SER A 148 -10.12 -4.65 -1.26
N PHE A 149 -8.96 -4.77 -0.60
CA PHE A 149 -8.53 -5.97 0.10
C PHE A 149 -8.28 -5.65 1.57
N VAL A 150 -8.83 -6.46 2.48
CA VAL A 150 -8.73 -6.25 3.92
C VAL A 150 -7.98 -7.43 4.57
N PRO A 151 -6.76 -7.20 5.09
CA PRO A 151 -5.99 -8.18 5.86
C PRO A 151 -6.80 -8.79 7.02
N HIS A 152 -6.60 -10.07 7.30
CA HIS A 152 -7.33 -10.80 8.35
C HIS A 152 -7.22 -10.13 9.72
N VAL A 153 -6.03 -9.65 10.05
CA VAL A 153 -5.78 -8.95 11.32
C VAL A 153 -6.66 -7.71 11.51
N ILE A 154 -7.03 -7.02 10.43
CA ILE A 154 -7.88 -5.82 10.50
C ILE A 154 -9.34 -6.20 10.75
N ASN A 155 -9.82 -7.30 10.14
CA ASN A 155 -11.15 -7.84 10.44
C ASN A 155 -11.26 -8.23 11.92
N GLU A 156 -10.24 -8.92 12.44
CA GLU A 156 -10.17 -9.34 13.84
C GLU A 156 -10.12 -8.13 14.80
N LEU A 157 -9.39 -7.07 14.44
CA LEU A 157 -9.37 -5.82 15.19
C LEU A 157 -10.73 -5.09 15.15
N ALA A 158 -11.41 -5.08 14.00
CA ALA A 158 -12.73 -4.47 13.86
C ALA A 158 -13.80 -5.20 14.69
N GLU A 159 -13.72 -6.53 14.80
CA GLU A 159 -14.60 -7.32 15.67
C GLU A 159 -14.39 -7.00 17.15
N LEU A 160 -13.13 -6.81 17.58
CA LEU A 160 -12.82 -6.41 18.95
C LEU A 160 -13.29 -4.98 19.25
N ASP A 161 -13.18 -4.08 18.28
CA ASP A 161 -13.59 -2.68 18.38
C ASP A 161 -15.12 -2.51 18.44
N GLY A 162 -15.86 -3.31 17.68
CA GLY A 162 -17.33 -3.27 17.63
C GLY A 162 -18.05 -3.87 18.86
N ARG A 163 -17.32 -4.51 19.78
CA ARG A 163 -17.89 -5.19 20.94
C ARG A 163 -18.29 -4.18 22.03
N ARG A 164 -19.51 -3.63 21.96
CA ARG A 164 -20.07 -2.60 22.88
C ARG A 164 -20.29 -2.98 24.37
N LYS A 165 -19.63 -4.00 24.93
CA LYS A 165 -19.83 -4.39 26.36
C LYS A 165 -18.54 -4.26 27.17
N GLU A 166 -18.70 -4.11 28.49
CA GLU A 166 -17.74 -3.78 29.58
C GLU A 166 -16.47 -4.65 29.71
N GLY A 167 -16.03 -5.32 28.64
CA GLY A 167 -14.76 -6.02 28.51
C GLY A 167 -14.08 -5.80 27.14
N SER A 168 -14.47 -4.79 26.36
CA SER A 168 -13.75 -4.38 25.16
C SER A 168 -12.43 -3.71 25.53
N LEU A 169 -11.39 -3.98 24.74
CA LEU A 169 -10.14 -3.26 24.84
C LEU A 169 -10.38 -1.77 24.57
N SER A 170 -9.71 -0.89 25.32
CA SER A 170 -9.75 0.54 25.00
C SER A 170 -9.09 0.78 23.64
N LYS A 171 -9.41 1.89 22.97
CA LYS A 171 -8.81 2.28 21.68
C LYS A 171 -7.27 2.29 21.75
N GLU A 172 -6.70 2.69 22.88
CA GLU A 172 -5.26 2.64 23.11
C GLU A 172 -4.72 1.19 23.21
N GLN A 173 -5.43 0.29 23.89
CA GLN A 173 -5.01 -1.11 23.94
C GLN A 173 -5.11 -1.78 22.56
N LEU A 174 -6.14 -1.45 21.78
CA LEU A 174 -6.29 -1.90 20.40
C LEU A 174 -5.19 -1.33 19.50
N SER A 175 -4.81 -0.06 19.67
CA SER A 175 -3.72 0.56 18.90
C SER A 175 -2.39 -0.14 19.19
N GLN A 176 -2.10 -0.44 20.47
CA GLN A 176 -0.89 -1.19 20.87
C GLN A 176 -0.90 -2.61 20.31
N LEU A 177 -2.04 -3.29 20.29
CA LEU A 177 -2.20 -4.61 19.69
C LEU A 177 -1.94 -4.56 18.17
N ALA A 178 -2.52 -3.60 17.47
CA ALA A 178 -2.34 -3.40 16.04
C ALA A 178 -0.87 -3.09 15.70
N ILE A 179 -0.19 -2.25 16.49
CA ILE A 179 1.25 -1.97 16.36
C ILE A 179 2.08 -3.25 16.51
N LYS A 180 1.77 -4.10 17.50
CA LYS A 180 2.45 -5.40 17.67
C LYS A 180 2.25 -6.30 16.46
N CYS A 181 1.03 -6.38 15.94
CA CYS A 181 0.74 -7.16 14.74
C CYS A 181 1.50 -6.65 13.53
N LYS A 182 1.48 -5.34 13.28
CA LYS A 182 2.23 -4.71 12.18
C LYS A 182 3.71 -5.05 12.22
N LYS A 183 4.34 -5.00 13.41
CA LYS A 183 5.75 -5.38 13.57
C LYS A 183 6.03 -6.84 13.17
N ILE A 184 5.11 -7.75 13.48
CA ILE A 184 5.22 -9.16 13.09
C ILE A 184 5.10 -9.30 11.58
N TYR A 185 4.15 -8.61 10.94
CA TYR A 185 4.00 -8.61 9.48
C TYR A 185 5.25 -8.08 8.79
N GLN A 186 5.79 -6.94 9.24
CA GLN A 186 7.02 -6.37 8.68
C GLN A 186 8.21 -7.34 8.78
N ALA A 187 8.39 -7.99 9.93
CA ALA A 187 9.45 -8.97 10.12
C ALA A 187 9.27 -10.21 9.22
N GLU A 188 8.04 -10.70 9.06
CA GLU A 188 7.76 -11.83 8.19
C GLU A 188 8.00 -11.50 6.72
N PHE A 189 7.58 -10.31 6.27
CA PHE A 189 7.79 -9.87 4.88
C PHE A 189 9.27 -9.61 4.58
N ALA A 190 10.03 -9.04 5.50
CA ALA A 190 11.48 -8.91 5.37
C ALA A 190 12.18 -10.27 5.23
N HIS A 191 11.81 -11.25 6.07
CA HIS A 191 12.35 -12.60 6.01
C HIS A 191 12.04 -13.32 4.68
N MET A 192 10.87 -13.08 4.09
CA MET A 192 10.53 -13.63 2.77
C MET A 192 11.35 -13.02 1.64
N HIS A 193 11.63 -11.72 1.72
CA HIS A 193 12.42 -11.01 0.71
C HIS A 193 13.91 -11.41 0.75
N ASP A 194 14.45 -11.70 1.94
CA ASP A 194 15.84 -12.14 2.09
C ASP A 194 16.08 -13.57 1.60
N ASN A 195 15.09 -14.47 1.74
CA ASN A 195 15.19 -15.83 1.22
C ASN A 195 15.23 -15.88 -0.31
N ASP A 196 14.48 -15.02 -1.00
CA ASP A 196 14.49 -14.95 -2.46
C ASP A 196 15.88 -14.58 -2.98
N LYS A 197 16.56 -13.62 -2.33
CA LYS A 197 17.95 -13.24 -2.66
C LYS A 197 18.94 -14.39 -2.45
N LYS A 198 18.70 -15.25 -1.47
CA LYS A 198 19.59 -16.39 -1.15
C LYS A 198 19.45 -17.55 -2.14
N HIS A 199 18.32 -17.65 -2.85
CA HIS A 199 18.13 -18.64 -3.91
C HIS A 199 18.69 -18.18 -5.28
N GLN A 200 18.92 -16.88 -5.49
CA GLN A 200 19.60 -16.35 -6.67
C GLN A 200 21.14 -16.45 -6.61
N SER A 201 21.73 -16.66 -5.43
CA SER A 201 23.19 -16.65 -5.24
C SER A 201 23.87 -18.03 -5.27
N LYS A 202 23.35 -18.99 -6.06
CA LYS A 202 24.15 -20.17 -6.42
C LYS A 202 25.08 -19.80 -7.58
N PRO A 203 26.42 -19.78 -7.40
CA PRO A 203 27.33 -19.62 -8.52
C PRO A 203 27.24 -20.90 -9.36
N ARG A 204 26.69 -20.79 -10.57
CA ARG A 204 26.93 -21.82 -11.59
C ARG A 204 28.27 -21.52 -12.22
N SER A 205 29.08 -22.57 -12.21
CA SER A 205 30.41 -22.75 -12.79
C SER A 205 30.55 -22.15 -14.19
N ASP A 206 31.74 -21.59 -14.43
CA ASP A 206 32.40 -21.36 -15.73
C ASP A 206 31.51 -21.39 -16.96
N ASP A 207 31.00 -20.24 -17.35
CA ASP A 207 30.80 -19.91 -18.75
C ASP A 207 31.05 -18.41 -18.91
N ALA A 208 31.78 -18.04 -19.96
CA ALA A 208 32.24 -16.68 -20.21
C ALA A 208 31.06 -15.70 -20.28
N GLN A 209 30.75 -15.10 -19.13
CA GLN A 209 29.73 -14.10 -18.97
C GLN A 209 30.28 -12.79 -19.52
N TYR A 210 29.85 -12.43 -20.73
CA TYR A 210 29.96 -11.06 -21.23
C TYR A 210 29.18 -10.16 -20.27
N ASP A 211 29.88 -9.45 -19.40
CA ASP A 211 29.33 -8.42 -18.54
C ASP A 211 28.84 -7.28 -19.43
N SER A 212 27.53 -7.17 -19.63
CA SER A 212 26.93 -6.25 -20.61
C SER A 212 26.93 -4.79 -20.16
N ASP A 213 27.46 -4.49 -18.97
CA ASP A 213 27.60 -3.12 -18.44
C ASP A 213 29.07 -2.67 -18.33
N ASP A 214 30.03 -3.51 -18.75
CA ASP A 214 31.43 -3.13 -18.78
C ASP A 214 31.67 -2.19 -19.97
N THR A 215 31.95 -0.92 -19.67
CA THR A 215 32.33 0.06 -20.68
C THR A 215 33.72 -0.29 -21.19
N ILE A 216 33.80 -0.85 -22.40
CA ILE A 216 35.07 -1.10 -23.07
C ILE A 216 35.67 0.25 -23.46
N GLU A 217 36.59 0.76 -22.63
CA GLU A 217 37.39 1.95 -22.93
C GLU A 217 38.36 1.63 -24.07
N MET A 218 38.00 2.06 -25.28
CA MET A 218 38.88 1.94 -26.45
C MET A 218 39.94 3.04 -26.36
N THR A 219 41.20 2.63 -26.24
CA THR A 219 42.31 3.58 -26.19
C THR A 219 42.49 4.26 -27.55
N GLU A 220 42.93 5.53 -27.55
CA GLU A 220 43.15 6.31 -28.78
C GLU A 220 44.08 5.59 -29.76
N GLU A 221 45.01 4.79 -29.24
CA GLU A 221 46.00 4.02 -30.00
C GLU A 221 45.38 2.85 -30.76
N GLU A 222 44.36 2.18 -30.19
CA GLU A 222 43.60 1.13 -30.88
C GLU A 222 42.68 1.70 -31.96
N ILE A 223 42.05 2.84 -31.69
CA ILE A 223 41.23 3.56 -32.68
C ILE A 223 42.09 3.93 -33.90
N ASP A 224 43.28 4.48 -33.65
CA ASP A 224 44.17 4.94 -34.70
C ASP A 224 44.77 3.78 -35.51
N LEU A 225 45.06 2.64 -34.86
CA LEU A 225 45.45 1.41 -35.54
C LEU A 225 44.35 0.88 -36.47
N ALA A 226 43.09 0.88 -36.02
CA ALA A 226 41.95 0.47 -36.82
C ALA A 226 41.72 1.41 -38.01
N CYS A 227 41.84 2.73 -37.80
CA CYS A 227 41.73 3.73 -38.86
C CYS A 227 42.82 3.57 -39.94
N ARG A 228 44.06 3.22 -39.55
CA ARG A 228 45.15 2.95 -40.50
C ARG A 228 44.98 1.64 -41.27
N GLN A 229 44.27 0.67 -40.70
CA GLN A 229 44.00 -0.62 -41.34
C GLN A 229 42.83 -0.58 -42.33
N LEU A 230 42.07 0.51 -42.41
CA LEU A 230 41.03 0.70 -43.43
C LEU A 230 41.68 1.10 -44.76
N PRO A 231 41.62 0.27 -45.81
CA PRO A 231 42.13 0.63 -47.12
C PRO A 231 41.22 1.69 -47.77
N GLY A 232 41.62 2.95 -47.62
CA GLY A 232 41.29 4.06 -48.53
C GLY A 232 39.98 4.80 -48.26
N VAL A 233 40.04 5.87 -47.48
CA VAL A 233 39.59 7.23 -47.88
C VAL A 233 40.35 8.26 -47.02
N CYS A 234 41.52 8.72 -47.50
CA CYS A 234 41.84 10.15 -47.52
C CYS A 234 43.08 10.37 -48.40
N GLY A 235 42.84 10.47 -49.70
CA GLY A 235 43.70 11.21 -50.61
C GLY A 235 43.07 12.56 -50.91
N ARG A 236 43.93 13.58 -51.05
CA ARG A 236 43.72 15.02 -51.29
C ARG A 236 43.68 15.84 -49.98
N GLN A 237 44.54 16.82 -49.77
CA GLN A 237 45.35 17.65 -50.69
C GLN A 237 46.84 17.58 -50.38
#